data_AF-B1M7J0-F1
#
_entry.id   AF-B1M7J0-F1
#
_cell.length_a   1.000
_cell.length_b   1.000
_cell.length_c   1.000
_cell.angle_alpha   90.00
_cell.angle_beta   90.00
_cell.angle_gamma   90.00
#
_symmetry.space_group_name_H-M   'P 1'
#
loop_
_entity.id
_entity.type
_entity.pdbx_description
1 polymer ?
#
loop_
_entity_poly.entity_id
_entity_poly.type
_entity_poly.pdbx_seq_one_letter_code
_entity_poly.pdbx_strand_id
1 'polypeptide(L)'
;MRPLITPLAIVIALTTGAAAQSVPEPPIQSPQDAACREQARAQIFSYPNPNNLSLYDLGSQIWHLCMASYHSRGPNPGRTDQRF
;
A
#
# COMPACT_ATOMS: atom_id res chain seq x y z
N MET A 1 12.71 19.05 -56.63
CA MET A 1 11.75 18.03 -56.12
C MET A 1 12.48 17.16 -55.10
N ARG A 2 12.27 17.38 -53.80
CA ARG A 2 12.84 16.57 -52.69
C ARG A 2 11.70 16.31 -51.71
N PRO A 3 11.24 15.06 -51.52
CA PRO A 3 10.16 14.76 -50.60
C PRO A 3 10.69 14.77 -49.16
N LEU A 4 10.14 15.65 -48.32
CA LEU A 4 10.32 15.57 -46.87
C LEU A 4 9.48 14.38 -46.37
N ILE A 5 10.15 13.29 -46.01
CA ILE A 5 9.52 12.13 -45.37
C ILE A 5 9.50 12.43 -43.87
N THR A 6 8.32 12.69 -43.34
CA THR A 6 8.05 12.91 -41.92
C THR A 6 8.14 11.58 -41.17
N PRO A 7 9.03 11.39 -40.17
CA PRO A 7 8.94 10.22 -39.32
C PRO A 7 7.79 10.42 -38.31
N LEU A 8 6.71 9.67 -38.50
CA LEU A 8 5.62 9.54 -37.55
C LEU A 8 6.15 8.75 -36.34
N ALA A 9 6.56 9.45 -35.28
CA ALA A 9 6.92 8.83 -34.01
C ALA A 9 5.63 8.36 -33.30
N ILE A 10 5.35 7.06 -33.36
CA ILE A 10 4.26 6.43 -32.61
C ILE A 10 4.74 6.27 -31.17
N VAL A 11 4.32 7.17 -30.29
CA VAL A 11 4.51 7.05 -28.84
C VAL A 11 3.41 6.14 -28.30
N ILE A 12 3.77 4.89 -27.99
CA ILE A 12 2.87 3.93 -27.33
C ILE A 12 2.80 4.30 -25.84
N ALA A 13 1.77 5.05 -25.46
CA ALA A 13 1.45 5.29 -24.06
C ALA A 13 0.83 4.00 -23.47
N LEU A 14 1.64 3.17 -22.82
CA LEU A 14 1.14 2.12 -21.93
C LEU A 14 0.68 2.76 -20.62
N THR A 15 -0.53 3.30 -20.60
CA THR A 15 -1.22 3.62 -19.35
C THR A 15 -1.95 2.37 -18.87
N THR A 16 -1.25 1.50 -18.13
CA THR A 16 -1.86 0.46 -17.31
C THR A 16 -2.62 1.12 -16.16
N GLY A 17 -3.81 1.64 -16.45
CA GLY A 17 -4.79 2.02 -15.46
C GLY A 17 -5.34 0.76 -14.81
N ALA A 18 -4.74 0.32 -13.71
CA ALA A 18 -5.37 -0.64 -12.82
C ALA A 18 -6.63 0.02 -12.26
N ALA A 19 -7.79 -0.30 -12.84
CA ALA A 19 -9.09 0.05 -12.27
C ALA A 19 -9.24 -0.73 -10.96
N ALA A 20 -8.77 -0.14 -9.86
CA ALA A 20 -9.08 -0.62 -8.52
C ALA A 20 -10.60 -0.55 -8.38
N GLN A 21 -11.24 -1.72 -8.32
CA GLN A 21 -12.66 -1.85 -8.02
C GLN A 21 -12.91 -1.05 -6.73
N SER A 22 -13.71 0.00 -6.84
CA SER A 22 -14.01 0.92 -5.74
C SER A 22 -14.96 0.23 -4.75
N VAL A 23 -14.42 -0.74 -4.01
CA VAL A 23 -14.97 -1.07 -2.70
C VAL A 23 -14.89 0.22 -1.89
N PRO A 24 -16.00 0.72 -1.30
CA PRO A 24 -15.97 1.90 -0.45
C PRO A 24 -14.99 1.63 0.69
N GLU A 25 -13.79 2.16 0.55
CA GLU A 25 -12.76 1.98 1.55
C GLU A 25 -13.15 2.83 2.77
N PRO A 26 -13.04 2.31 4.01
CA PRO A 26 -13.40 3.07 5.19
C PRO A 26 -12.67 4.42 5.19
N PRO A 27 -13.32 5.51 5.63
CA PRO A 27 -12.69 6.82 5.65
C PRO A 27 -11.42 6.81 6.48
N ILE A 28 -10.37 7.47 5.98
CA ILE A 28 -9.08 7.56 6.67
C ILE A 28 -9.29 8.24 8.02
N GLN A 29 -8.93 7.54 9.10
CA GLN A 29 -9.13 8.03 10.46
C GLN A 29 -7.95 8.87 10.98
N SER A 30 -6.75 8.66 10.43
CA SER A 30 -5.53 9.32 10.88
C SER A 30 -4.41 9.27 9.82
N PRO A 31 -3.35 10.10 9.95
CA PRO A 31 -2.16 9.97 9.10
C PRO A 31 -1.50 8.60 9.19
N GLN A 32 -1.56 7.94 10.37
CA GLN A 32 -1.02 6.60 10.55
C GLN A 32 -1.83 5.56 9.78
N ASP A 33 -3.15 5.70 9.77
CA ASP A 33 -4.05 4.83 8.99
C ASP A 33 -3.75 4.94 7.48
N ALA A 34 -3.55 6.16 6.96
CA ALA A 34 -3.14 6.36 5.56
C ALA A 34 -1.82 5.64 5.24
N ALA A 35 -0.78 5.83 6.05
CA ALA A 35 0.51 5.19 5.86
C ALA A 35 0.42 3.65 5.91
N CYS A 36 -0.36 3.11 6.86
CA CYS A 36 -0.56 1.67 6.97
C CYS A 36 -1.34 1.08 5.80
N ARG A 37 -2.29 1.82 5.22
CA ARG A 37 -3.02 1.40 4.02
C ARG A 37 -2.12 1.37 2.79
N GLU A 38 -1.27 2.38 2.61
CA GLU A 38 -0.29 2.40 1.53
C GLU A 38 0.71 1.24 1.66
N GLN A 39 1.20 0.99 2.87
CA GLN A 39 2.07 -0.15 3.14
C GLN A 39 1.39 -1.48 2.82
N ALA A 40 0.14 -1.66 3.24
CA ALA A 40 -0.63 -2.86 2.94
C ALA A 40 -0.75 -3.06 1.42
N ARG A 41 -1.15 -2.03 0.67
CA ARG A 41 -1.26 -2.07 -0.79
C ARG A 41 0.06 -2.42 -1.49
N ALA A 42 1.18 -1.91 -0.98
CA ALA A 42 2.50 -2.20 -1.54
C ALA A 42 2.97 -3.65 -1.30
N GLN A 43 2.58 -4.23 -0.17
CA GLN A 43 3.06 -5.56 0.26
C GLN A 43 2.08 -6.70 -0.02
N ILE A 44 0.80 -6.41 -0.29
CA ILE A 44 -0.26 -7.41 -0.44
C ILE A 44 0.03 -8.52 -1.47
N PHE A 45 0.85 -8.22 -2.49
CA PHE A 45 1.21 -9.18 -3.55
C PHE A 45 2.46 -10.01 -3.23
N SER A 46 3.27 -9.59 -2.25
CA SER A 46 4.49 -10.30 -1.83
C SER A 46 4.38 -10.91 -0.43
N TYR A 47 3.34 -10.54 0.32
CA TYR A 47 3.12 -11.02 1.67
C TYR A 47 2.74 -12.51 1.67
N PRO A 48 3.32 -13.35 2.55
CA PRO A 48 2.96 -14.76 2.64
C PRO A 48 1.47 -14.95 2.96
N ASN A 49 0.79 -15.79 2.17
CA ASN A 49 -0.63 -16.09 2.37
C ASN A 49 -0.88 -17.60 2.58
N PRO A 50 -0.44 -18.17 3.72
CA PRO A 50 -0.58 -19.61 3.98
C PRO A 50 -2.04 -20.06 4.14
N ASN A 51 -2.92 -19.13 4.53
CA ASN A 51 -4.35 -19.40 4.76
C ASN A 51 -5.22 -19.16 3.51
N ASN A 52 -4.61 -18.87 2.34
CA ASN A 52 -5.32 -18.55 1.09
C ASN A 52 -6.40 -17.47 1.27
N LEU A 53 -6.10 -16.45 2.09
CA LEU A 53 -6.96 -15.30 2.32
C LEU A 53 -7.23 -14.53 1.03
N SER A 54 -8.38 -13.85 0.95
CA SER A 54 -8.62 -12.89 -0.11
C SER A 54 -7.61 -11.74 -0.03
N LEU A 55 -7.36 -11.04 -1.15
CA LEU A 55 -6.49 -9.86 -1.14
C LEU A 55 -7.00 -8.82 -0.14
N TYR A 56 -8.32 -8.64 -0.02
CA TYR A 56 -8.90 -7.71 0.93
C TYR A 56 -8.57 -8.09 2.39
N ASP A 57 -8.75 -9.37 2.75
CA ASP A 57 -8.48 -9.85 4.12
C ASP A 57 -6.98 -9.83 4.44
N LEU A 58 -6.13 -10.17 3.45
CA LEU A 58 -4.68 -10.09 3.60
C LEU A 58 -4.22 -8.64 3.81
N GLY A 59 -4.75 -7.71 3.03
CA GLY A 59 -4.50 -6.27 3.19
C GLY A 59 -4.91 -5.76 4.56
N SER A 60 -6.10 -6.17 5.03
CA SER A 60 -6.59 -5.87 6.38
C SER A 60 -5.63 -6.38 7.45
N GLN A 61 -5.13 -7.62 7.32
CA GLN A 61 -4.16 -8.19 8.25
C GLN A 61 -2.85 -7.40 8.28
N ILE A 62 -2.28 -7.06 7.12
CA ILE A 62 -1.05 -6.25 7.03
C ILE A 62 -1.26 -4.87 7.67
N TRP A 63 -2.41 -4.25 7.42
CA TRP A 63 -2.78 -2.97 8.02
C TRP A 63 -2.87 -3.03 9.55
N HIS A 64 -3.51 -4.06 10.10
CA HIS A 64 -3.60 -4.27 11.54
C HIS A 64 -2.23 -4.42 12.20
N LEU A 65 -1.30 -5.15 11.55
CA LEU A 65 0.07 -5.28 12.03
C LEU A 65 0.82 -3.94 12.02
N CYS A 66 0.63 -3.15 10.97
CA CYS A 66 1.20 -1.81 10.89
C CYS A 66 0.65 -0.91 12.01
N MET A 67 -0.66 -0.87 12.21
CA MET A 67 -1.26 -0.07 13.29
C MET A 67 -0.80 -0.53 14.68
N ALA A 68 -0.72 -1.84 14.93
CA ALA A 68 -0.22 -2.37 16.20
C ALA A 68 1.20 -1.87 16.52
N SER A 69 2.04 -1.67 15.49
CA SER A 69 3.37 -1.09 15.65
C SER A 69 3.33 0.39 16.08
N TYR A 70 2.33 1.17 15.66
CA TYR A 70 2.13 2.54 16.12
C TYR A 70 1.66 2.58 17.58
N HIS A 71 0.73 1.70 17.97
CA HIS A 71 0.29 1.59 19.37
C HIS A 71 1.43 1.16 20.30
N SER A 72 2.32 0.28 19.83
CA SER A 72 3.47 -0.22 20.59
C SER A 72 4.61 0.81 20.74
N ARG A 73 4.64 1.84 19.87
CA ARG A 73 5.61 2.95 19.92
C ARG A 73 5.11 4.15 20.73
N GLY A 74 3.87 4.12 21.24
CA GLY A 74 3.43 5.06 22.27
C GLY A 74 4.28 4.93 23.55
N PRO A 75 4.31 5.95 24.42
CA PRO A 75 5.03 5.86 25.70
C PRO A 75 4.45 4.68 26.47
N ASN A 76 5.22 3.59 26.54
CA ASN A 76 4.88 2.44 27.34
C ASN A 76 5.37 2.76 28.76
N PRO A 77 4.50 3.08 29.73
CA PRO A 77 4.92 3.53 31.06
C PRO A 77 5.73 2.47 31.82
N GLY A 78 5.80 1.23 31.32
CA GLY A 78 6.61 0.15 31.89
C GLY A 78 8.01 -0.05 31.28
N ARG A 79 8.46 0.76 30.29
CA ARG A 79 9.78 0.55 29.65
C ARG A 79 10.91 1.41 30.25
N THR A 80 10.63 2.21 31.28
CA THR A 80 11.64 3.07 31.93
C THR A 80 12.41 2.38 33.07
N ASP A 81 12.04 1.15 33.44
CA ASP A 81 12.53 0.48 34.67
C ASP A 81 13.57 -0.64 34.42
N GLN A 82 14.21 -0.68 33.24
CA GLN A 82 15.22 -1.71 32.92
C GLN A 82 16.60 -1.16 32.52
N ARG A 83 16.92 0.07 32.91
CA ARG A 83 18.32 0.56 32.91
C ARG A 83 18.87 0.43 34.33
N PHE A 84 19.45 -0.73 34.62
CA PHE A 84 20.43 -0.91 35.69
C PHE A 84 21.78 -0.38 35.23
#